data_AF-U4UCF9-F1
#
_entry.id   AF-U4UCF9-F1
#
_cell.length_a   1.000
_cell.length_b   1.000
_cell.length_c   1.000
_cell.angle_alpha   90.00
_cell.angle_beta   90.00
_cell.angle_gamma   90.00
#
_symmetry.space_group_name_H-M   'P 1'
#
loop_
_entity.id
_entity.type
_entity.pdbx_description
1 polymer ?
#
loop_
_entity_poly.entity_id
_entity_poly.type
_entity_poly.pdbx_seq_one_letter_code
_entity_poly.pdbx_strand_id
1 'polypeptide(L)'
;MSRMNNNSQFITSPFFPQLYPADLSTEYVIKCHSKIPCRINLIFTDFLMGYSSILEFFDWNGQRLYVISGNIFRPPVIVSSGPSLVVRFYANGASNLGFKASYGFTLGNLDDLVMRSNTDCGGQVNNLGGGITMMNMTVEGPKFYDCLWIIQIPSSFLHRKTHLYVKVVKFTDFGELILQPDQGA
;
A
#
# COMPACT_ATOMS: atom_id res chain seq x y z
N MET A 1 11.01 22.68 -0.02
CA MET A 1 10.07 21.55 -0.07
C MET A 1 9.40 21.40 1.28
N SER A 2 8.21 21.94 1.48
CA SER A 2 7.46 21.73 2.73
C SER A 2 6.36 20.70 2.49
N ARG A 3 6.62 19.43 2.80
CA ARG A 3 5.56 18.46 3.09
C ARG A 3 4.77 19.02 4.28
N MET A 4 3.57 19.54 4.06
CA MET A 4 2.66 19.77 5.18
C MET A 4 2.04 18.43 5.53
N ASN A 5 2.42 17.93 6.70
CA ASN A 5 2.05 16.68 7.37
C ASN A 5 3.07 15.55 7.18
N ASN A 6 3.79 15.25 8.27
CA ASN A 6 4.14 13.87 8.62
C ASN A 6 2.87 13.01 8.44
N ASN A 7 2.98 11.82 7.87
CA ASN A 7 1.89 10.86 7.59
C ASN A 7 1.06 10.48 8.86
N SER A 8 0.37 11.41 9.50
CA SER A 8 -0.35 11.23 10.76
C SER A 8 -1.86 11.19 10.60
N GLN A 9 -2.36 11.44 9.39
CA GLN A 9 -3.79 11.41 9.09
C GLN A 9 -4.15 10.14 8.35
N PHE A 10 -5.21 9.48 8.81
CA PHE A 10 -5.63 8.19 8.31
C PHE A 10 -7.15 8.17 8.08
N ILE A 11 -7.56 7.36 7.12
CA ILE A 11 -8.92 6.83 7.04
C ILE A 11 -8.86 5.32 7.22
N THR A 12 -9.86 4.75 7.88
CA THR A 12 -9.96 3.31 8.11
C THR A 12 -11.37 2.84 7.86
N SER A 13 -11.53 1.61 7.38
CA SER A 13 -12.83 0.95 7.44
C SER A 13 -13.39 0.96 8.88
N PRO A 14 -14.71 0.97 9.05
CA PRO A 14 -15.32 0.90 10.38
C PRO A 14 -14.81 -0.31 11.17
N PHE A 15 -14.51 -0.10 12.45
CA PHE A 15 -13.97 -1.07 13.41
C PHE A 15 -12.54 -1.59 13.17
N PHE A 16 -11.81 -1.11 12.15
CA PHE A 16 -10.43 -1.52 11.92
C PHE A 16 -9.58 -1.46 13.20
N PRO A 17 -8.77 -2.50 13.54
CA PRO A 17 -8.43 -3.68 12.73
C PRO A 17 -9.39 -4.87 12.88
N GLN A 18 -10.59 -4.68 13.42
CA GLN A 18 -11.62 -5.72 13.44
C GLN A 18 -12.38 -5.80 12.12
N LEU A 19 -13.06 -6.93 11.90
CA LEU A 19 -13.94 -7.15 10.76
C LEU A 19 -15.01 -6.06 10.67
N TYR A 20 -15.16 -5.45 9.49
CA TYR A 20 -16.25 -4.50 9.24
C TYR A 20 -17.58 -5.25 8.99
N PRO A 21 -18.75 -4.73 9.34
CA PRO A 21 -20.02 -5.43 9.06
C PRO A 21 -20.37 -5.44 7.57
N ALA A 22 -21.14 -6.43 7.13
CA ALA A 22 -21.72 -6.44 5.80
C ALA A 22 -22.80 -5.34 5.64
N ASP A 23 -23.08 -4.98 4.39
CA ASP A 23 -24.11 -4.01 3.97
C ASP A 23 -23.98 -2.64 4.64
N LEU A 24 -22.74 -2.20 4.82
CA LEU A 24 -22.39 -0.91 5.40
C LEU A 24 -21.87 0.03 4.31
N SER A 25 -22.23 1.32 4.41
CA SER A 25 -21.60 2.37 3.61
C SER A 25 -20.99 3.44 4.50
N THR A 26 -19.85 3.98 4.09
CA THR A 26 -19.18 5.08 4.77
C THR A 26 -18.54 6.02 3.75
N GLU A 27 -18.63 7.32 4.00
CA GLU A 27 -18.05 8.35 3.16
C GLU A 27 -17.02 9.16 3.97
N TYR A 28 -15.86 9.40 3.36
CA TYR A 28 -14.81 10.27 3.88
C TYR A 28 -14.60 11.42 2.90
N VAL A 29 -14.67 12.64 3.41
CA VAL A 29 -14.43 13.85 2.61
C VAL A 29 -13.15 14.51 3.09
N ILE A 30 -12.08 14.40 2.30
CA ILE A 30 -10.78 14.97 2.61
C ILE A 30 -10.65 16.30 1.86
N LYS A 31 -10.37 17.38 2.59
CA LYS A 31 -10.24 18.73 2.02
C LYS A 31 -8.92 19.36 2.42
N CYS A 32 -8.22 19.93 1.43
CA CYS A 32 -7.04 20.75 1.61
C CYS A 32 -7.44 22.23 1.64
N HIS A 33 -7.19 22.89 2.77
CA HIS A 33 -7.49 24.31 2.95
C HIS A 33 -6.22 25.15 2.75
N SER A 34 -5.78 25.28 1.50
CA SER A 34 -4.60 26.05 1.14
C SER A 34 -4.94 27.18 0.15
N LYS A 35 -4.16 28.28 0.23
CA LYS A 35 -4.26 29.41 -0.70
C LYS A 35 -3.49 29.19 -2.00
N ILE A 36 -2.67 28.15 -2.06
CA ILE A 36 -1.88 27.74 -3.23
C ILE A 36 -2.40 26.39 -3.74
N PRO A 37 -2.12 26.01 -5.00
CA PRO A 37 -2.54 24.72 -5.55
C PRO A 37 -2.18 23.57 -4.62
N CYS A 38 -3.18 22.73 -4.35
CA CYS A 38 -3.07 21.62 -3.42
C CYS A 38 -3.68 20.36 -4.01
N ARG A 39 -2.94 19.25 -3.88
CA ARG A 39 -3.40 17.89 -4.20
C ARG A 39 -3.34 17.02 -2.95
N ILE A 40 -4.18 16.00 -2.92
CA ILE A 40 -4.26 15.01 -1.85
C ILE A 40 -3.62 13.74 -2.37
N ASN A 41 -2.68 13.18 -1.61
CA ASN A 41 -2.14 11.84 -1.85
C ASN A 41 -2.67 10.88 -0.78
N LEU A 42 -3.08 9.68 -1.19
CA LEU A 42 -3.59 8.66 -0.31
C LEU A 42 -2.91 7.33 -0.61
N ILE A 43 -2.34 6.73 0.43
CA ILE A 43 -1.54 5.50 0.37
C ILE A 43 -2.08 4.52 1.40
N PHE A 44 -2.40 3.31 0.96
CA PHE A 44 -2.86 2.23 1.82
C PHE A 44 -1.68 1.69 2.65
N THR A 45 -1.80 1.70 3.98
CA THR A 45 -0.85 1.00 4.85
C THR A 45 -1.29 -0.45 5.04
N ASP A 46 -2.61 -0.68 5.11
CA ASP A 46 -3.22 -1.98 5.31
C ASP A 46 -4.39 -2.12 4.36
N PHE A 47 -4.50 -3.27 3.70
CA PHE A 47 -5.59 -3.56 2.76
C PHE A 47 -5.91 -5.05 2.74
N LEU A 48 -7.06 -5.39 3.29
CA LEU A 48 -7.61 -6.74 3.24
C LEU A 48 -9.14 -6.62 3.28
N MET A 49 -9.71 -6.36 2.11
CA MET A 49 -11.16 -6.25 1.93
C MET A 49 -11.76 -7.56 1.42
N GLY A 50 -13.04 -7.76 1.69
CA GLY A 50 -13.85 -8.78 1.05
C GLY A 50 -13.99 -8.52 -0.45
N TYR A 51 -14.06 -9.61 -1.24
CA TYR A 51 -14.03 -9.55 -2.70
C TYR A 51 -15.13 -8.67 -3.32
N SER A 52 -16.33 -8.68 -2.73
CA SER A 52 -17.49 -7.91 -3.20
C SER A 52 -17.58 -6.50 -2.60
N SER A 53 -16.74 -6.18 -1.61
CA SER A 53 -16.68 -4.84 -1.02
C SER A 53 -15.86 -3.92 -1.92
N ILE A 54 -16.27 -2.66 -2.05
CA ILE A 54 -15.65 -1.70 -2.97
C ILE A 54 -15.32 -0.37 -2.30
N LEU A 55 -14.28 0.28 -2.81
CA LEU A 55 -13.91 1.67 -2.55
C LEU A 55 -14.03 2.47 -3.84
N GLU A 56 -14.79 3.55 -3.80
CA GLU A 56 -14.86 4.53 -4.88
C GLU A 56 -14.18 5.82 -4.48
N PHE A 57 -13.46 6.42 -5.43
CA PHE A 57 -12.74 7.67 -5.23
C PHE A 57 -13.29 8.71 -6.21
N PHE A 58 -13.69 9.87 -5.70
CA PHE A 58 -14.17 10.99 -6.50
C PHE A 58 -13.26 12.20 -6.29
N ASP A 59 -12.89 12.82 -7.40
CA ASP A 59 -12.04 14.00 -7.44
C ASP A 59 -12.82 15.26 -7.03
N TRP A 60 -12.10 16.39 -6.92
CA TRP A 60 -12.67 17.67 -6.51
C TRP A 60 -13.79 18.20 -7.41
N ASN A 61 -13.81 17.78 -8.68
CA ASN A 61 -14.85 18.13 -9.66
C ASN A 61 -16.04 17.14 -9.66
N GLY A 62 -16.05 16.16 -8.76
CA GLY A 62 -17.07 15.11 -8.68
C GLY A 62 -16.87 13.94 -9.66
N GLN A 63 -15.83 13.96 -10.49
CA GLN A 63 -15.51 12.85 -11.39
C GLN A 63 -14.99 11.65 -10.59
N ARG A 64 -15.48 10.45 -10.90
CA ARG A 64 -14.94 9.21 -10.33
C ARG A 64 -13.55 8.90 -10.91
N LEU A 65 -12.54 8.82 -10.04
CA LEU A 65 -11.15 8.51 -10.39
C LEU A 65 -10.92 7.00 -10.51
N TYR A 66 -11.30 6.25 -9.47
CA TYR A 66 -11.02 4.82 -9.36
C TYR A 66 -12.14 4.08 -8.63
N VAL A 67 -12.23 2.79 -8.91
CA VAL A 67 -12.99 1.81 -8.12
C VAL A 67 -12.05 0.65 -7.79
N ILE A 68 -11.95 0.31 -6.52
CA ILE A 68 -11.09 -0.74 -5.99
C ILE A 68 -11.95 -1.75 -5.26
N SER A 69 -11.74 -3.05 -5.48
CA SER A 69 -12.38 -4.11 -4.68
C SER A 69 -11.33 -4.92 -3.91
N GLY A 70 -11.79 -5.86 -3.07
CA GLY A 70 -10.90 -6.76 -2.33
C GLY A 70 -10.14 -7.79 -3.17
N ASN A 71 -10.22 -7.74 -4.50
CA ASN A 71 -9.50 -8.66 -5.39
C ASN A 71 -8.06 -8.21 -5.73
N ILE A 72 -7.66 -7.01 -5.30
CA ILE A 72 -6.32 -6.50 -5.52
C ILE A 72 -5.43 -6.72 -4.29
N PHE A 73 -4.20 -7.12 -4.54
CA PHE A 73 -3.21 -7.38 -3.50
C PHE A 73 -2.66 -6.08 -2.90
N ARG A 74 -2.28 -5.11 -3.75
CA ARG A 74 -1.74 -3.82 -3.36
C ARG A 74 -2.46 -2.70 -4.13
N PRO A 75 -3.31 -1.91 -3.47
CA PRO A 75 -3.94 -0.74 -4.08
C PRO A 75 -2.92 0.26 -4.63
N PRO A 76 -3.22 0.92 -5.77
CA PRO A 76 -2.40 2.03 -6.26
C PRO A 76 -2.48 3.24 -5.33
N VAL A 77 -1.49 4.11 -5.42
CA VAL A 77 -1.53 5.42 -4.76
C VAL A 77 -2.57 6.30 -5.44
N ILE A 78 -3.51 6.83 -4.66
CA ILE A 78 -4.56 7.70 -5.16
C ILE A 78 -4.11 9.14 -5.03
N VAL A 79 -4.20 9.90 -6.12
CA VAL A 79 -3.84 11.32 -6.15
C VAL A 79 -4.98 12.11 -6.76
N SER A 80 -5.50 13.10 -6.03
CA SER A 80 -6.51 14.02 -6.56
C SER A 80 -5.90 15.02 -7.54
N SER A 81 -6.70 15.56 -8.47
CA SER A 81 -6.23 16.64 -9.33
C SER A 81 -6.32 18.01 -8.65
N GLY A 82 -7.17 18.13 -7.62
CA GLY A 82 -7.42 19.36 -6.87
C GLY A 82 -7.55 19.18 -5.35
N PRO A 83 -8.14 20.15 -4.64
CA PRO A 83 -8.03 20.27 -3.18
C PRO A 83 -9.02 19.41 -2.39
N SER A 84 -9.79 18.54 -3.05
CA SER A 84 -10.77 17.68 -2.40
C SER A 84 -10.72 16.27 -2.97
N LEU A 85 -10.89 15.27 -2.11
CA LEU A 85 -10.99 13.86 -2.46
C LEU A 85 -12.10 13.25 -1.61
N VAL A 86 -13.09 12.63 -2.26
CA VAL A 86 -14.15 11.88 -1.58
C VAL A 86 -13.87 10.40 -1.76
N VAL A 87 -13.87 9.66 -0.65
CA VAL A 87 -13.68 8.21 -0.61
C VAL A 87 -14.96 7.59 -0.07
N ARG A 88 -15.56 6.67 -0.84
CA ARG A 88 -16.75 5.93 -0.42
C ARG A 88 -16.43 4.47 -0.29
N PHE A 89 -16.67 3.92 0.89
CA PHE A 89 -16.56 2.50 1.16
C PHE A 89 -17.95 1.87 1.18
N TYR A 90 -18.11 0.79 0.43
CA TYR A 90 -19.30 -0.05 0.43
C TYR A 90 -18.87 -1.47 0.80
N ALA A 91 -19.19 -1.87 2.02
CA ALA A 91 -19.04 -3.23 2.49
C ALA A 91 -20.19 -4.09 1.98
N ASN A 92 -19.89 -5.05 1.10
CA ASN A 92 -20.89 -5.97 0.58
C ASN A 92 -20.39 -7.41 0.70
N GLY A 93 -21.33 -8.34 0.91
CA GLY A 93 -21.05 -9.78 0.94
C GLY A 93 -20.19 -10.18 2.14
N ALA A 94 -19.16 -11.00 1.90
CA ALA A 94 -18.26 -11.47 2.94
C ALA A 94 -17.36 -10.35 3.47
N SER A 95 -17.28 -10.24 4.80
CA SER A 95 -16.43 -9.28 5.51
C SER A 95 -14.96 -9.70 5.56
N ASN A 96 -14.08 -8.74 5.84
CA ASN A 96 -12.66 -8.96 6.14
C ASN A 96 -12.12 -7.84 7.07
N LEU A 97 -10.82 -7.82 7.40
CA LEU A 97 -10.24 -6.85 8.35
C LEU A 97 -10.36 -5.39 7.87
N GLY A 98 -10.54 -5.19 6.57
CA GLY A 98 -10.81 -3.90 5.96
C GLY A 98 -9.55 -3.18 5.50
N PHE A 99 -9.51 -1.85 5.68
CA PHE A 99 -8.40 -1.05 5.17
C PHE A 99 -7.99 0.04 6.16
N LYS A 100 -6.74 0.45 6.04
CA LYS A 100 -6.19 1.68 6.62
C LYS A 100 -5.36 2.37 5.56
N ALA A 101 -5.68 3.63 5.31
CA ALA A 101 -4.94 4.46 4.37
C ALA A 101 -4.51 5.76 5.04
N SER A 102 -3.24 6.10 4.86
CA SER A 102 -2.70 7.40 5.21
C SER A 102 -2.95 8.39 4.09
N TYR A 103 -3.18 9.66 4.42
CA TYR A 103 -3.24 10.71 3.43
C TYR A 103 -2.42 11.94 3.84
N GLY A 104 -2.04 12.72 2.85
CA GLY A 104 -1.31 13.97 3.02
C GLY A 104 -1.62 14.99 1.92
N PHE A 105 -0.95 16.13 2.00
CA PHE A 105 -1.18 17.25 1.10
C PHE A 105 0.12 17.66 0.40
N THR A 106 0.04 17.80 -0.93
CA THR A 106 1.12 18.31 -1.77
C THR A 106 0.75 19.71 -2.22
N LEU A 107 1.64 20.67 -1.96
CA LEU A 107 1.44 22.10 -2.23
C LEU A 107 2.41 22.61 -3.31
N GLY A 108 1.96 23.56 -4.13
CA GLY A 108 2.87 24.34 -5.00
C GLY A 108 2.90 23.86 -6.46
N ASN A 109 4.09 23.71 -7.05
CA ASN A 109 4.23 23.25 -8.45
C ASN A 109 4.04 21.73 -8.52
N LEU A 110 2.90 21.32 -9.10
CA LEU A 110 2.34 19.97 -8.94
C LEU A 110 2.86 18.97 -9.98
N ASP A 111 3.66 19.39 -10.95
CA ASP A 111 4.14 18.49 -12.02
C ASP A 111 5.35 17.65 -11.59
N ASP A 112 6.24 18.19 -10.75
CA ASP A 112 7.41 17.47 -10.24
C ASP A 112 7.14 16.72 -8.91
N LEU A 113 5.99 16.98 -8.26
CA LEU A 113 5.71 16.53 -6.90
C LEU A 113 4.71 15.37 -6.82
N VAL A 114 4.05 15.01 -7.93
CA VAL A 114 3.15 13.84 -7.96
C VAL A 114 4.00 12.57 -8.09
N MET A 115 4.52 12.14 -6.95
CA MET A 115 5.18 10.84 -6.81
C MET A 115 4.11 9.74 -6.92
N ARG A 116 3.89 9.25 -8.15
CA ARG A 116 3.12 8.02 -8.38
C ARG A 116 4.07 6.85 -8.17
N SER A 117 4.15 6.33 -6.96
CA SER A 117 4.89 5.10 -6.72
C SER A 117 4.18 3.95 -7.43
N ASN A 118 4.96 3.14 -8.15
CA ASN A 118 4.46 1.90 -8.73
C ASN A 118 4.22 0.88 -7.61
N THR A 119 3.00 0.37 -7.54
CA THR A 119 2.56 -0.63 -6.57
C THR A 119 2.44 -2.03 -7.18
N ASP A 120 2.72 -2.17 -8.48
CA ASP A 120 2.75 -3.45 -9.19
C ASP A 120 4.08 -4.17 -8.94
N CYS A 121 4.29 -4.50 -7.66
CA CYS A 121 5.48 -5.18 -7.20
C CYS A 121 5.25 -5.87 -5.86
N GLY A 122 6.02 -6.92 -5.63
CA GLY A 122 5.90 -7.73 -4.42
C GLY A 122 5.25 -9.08 -4.67
N GLY A 123 4.50 -9.57 -3.69
CA GLY A 123 3.77 -10.84 -3.78
C GLY A 123 4.05 -11.78 -2.60
N GLN A 124 3.62 -13.04 -2.75
CA GLN A 124 3.81 -14.07 -1.74
C GLN A 124 5.19 -14.71 -1.86
N VAL A 125 5.86 -14.88 -0.73
CA VAL A 125 7.16 -15.55 -0.64
C VAL A 125 6.99 -16.80 0.21
N ASN A 126 7.07 -17.96 -0.43
CA ASN A 126 6.85 -19.27 0.18
C ASN A 126 8.09 -20.18 0.13
N ASN A 127 9.21 -19.69 -0.39
CA ASN A 127 10.47 -20.43 -0.45
C ASN A 127 11.12 -20.53 0.93
N LEU A 128 11.79 -21.65 1.18
CA LEU A 128 12.65 -21.83 2.34
C LEU A 128 13.99 -21.14 2.06
N GLY A 129 14.17 -19.94 2.60
CA GLY A 129 15.36 -19.13 2.38
C GLY A 129 15.42 -18.48 0.99
N GLY A 130 16.58 -17.88 0.68
CA GLY A 130 16.80 -17.09 -0.52
C GLY A 130 16.66 -15.59 -0.31
N GLY A 131 16.63 -14.82 -1.40
CA GLY A 131 16.51 -13.37 -1.36
C GLY A 131 15.28 -12.84 -2.06
N ILE A 132 14.73 -11.77 -1.51
CA ILE A 132 13.72 -10.93 -2.14
C ILE A 132 14.47 -9.77 -2.80
N THR A 133 14.37 -9.65 -4.12
CA THR A 133 15.12 -8.63 -4.87
C THR A 133 14.19 -7.80 -5.75
N MET A 134 14.57 -6.54 -5.96
CA MET A 134 13.92 -5.61 -6.89
C MET A 134 14.63 -5.58 -8.25
N MET A 135 15.25 -6.70 -8.66
CA MET A 135 16.01 -6.75 -9.90
C MET A 135 15.11 -6.53 -11.12
N ASN A 136 15.63 -5.79 -12.10
CA ASN A 136 14.99 -5.54 -13.40
C ASN A 136 13.62 -4.85 -13.34
N MET A 137 13.35 -4.07 -12.28
CA MET A 137 12.06 -3.37 -12.14
C MET A 137 11.96 -2.11 -13.00
N THR A 138 13.09 -1.52 -13.40
CA THR A 138 13.14 -0.31 -14.23
C THR A 138 13.83 -0.59 -15.55
N VAL A 139 13.14 -0.34 -16.66
CA VAL A 139 13.75 -0.32 -18.00
C VAL A 139 14.34 1.07 -18.31
N GLU A 140 13.76 2.13 -17.74
CA GLU A 140 14.13 3.52 -18.00
C GLU A 140 14.09 4.34 -16.72
N GLY A 141 15.25 4.91 -16.36
CA GLY A 141 15.40 5.89 -15.29
C GLY A 141 15.03 5.40 -13.88
N PRO A 142 15.32 6.21 -12.85
CA PRO A 142 14.85 5.93 -11.51
C PRO A 142 13.33 6.10 -11.42
N LYS A 143 12.65 5.11 -10.86
CA LYS A 143 11.21 5.17 -10.54
C LYS A 143 10.99 4.92 -9.06
N PHE A 144 9.89 5.44 -8.55
CA PHE A 144 9.45 5.18 -7.19
C PHE A 144 8.58 3.93 -7.12
N TYR A 145 8.77 3.12 -6.08
CA TYR A 145 8.03 1.88 -5.86
C TYR A 145 7.53 1.82 -4.42
N ASP A 146 6.37 1.20 -4.26
CA ASP A 146 5.76 0.90 -2.95
C ASP A 146 5.30 -0.57 -2.99
N CYS A 147 6.23 -1.46 -2.65
CA CYS A 147 6.09 -2.91 -2.81
C CYS A 147 5.75 -3.59 -1.48
N LEU A 148 4.95 -4.64 -1.57
CA LEU A 148 4.55 -5.46 -0.41
C LEU A 148 4.89 -6.93 -0.64
N TRP A 149 5.67 -7.52 0.26
CA TRP A 149 5.93 -8.95 0.26
C TRP A 149 5.28 -9.61 1.47
N ILE A 150 4.51 -10.67 1.24
CA ILE A 150 3.92 -11.50 2.30
C ILE A 150 4.70 -12.80 2.39
N ILE A 151 5.50 -12.94 3.45
CA ILE A 151 6.26 -14.16 3.70
C ILE A 151 5.32 -15.18 4.35
N GLN A 152 5.07 -16.29 3.67
CA GLN A 152 4.24 -17.39 4.13
C GLN A 152 5.12 -18.55 4.57
N ILE A 153 4.99 -18.94 5.83
CA ILE A 153 5.73 -20.08 6.38
C ILE A 153 5.13 -21.36 5.78
N PRO A 154 5.94 -22.25 5.16
CA PRO A 154 5.44 -23.50 4.62
C PRO A 154 4.76 -24.34 5.69
N SER A 155 3.48 -24.70 5.45
CA SER A 155 2.67 -25.46 6.41
C SER A 155 2.98 -26.96 6.43
N SER A 156 3.92 -27.43 5.61
CA SER A 156 4.30 -28.84 5.55
C SER A 156 4.82 -29.34 6.91
N PHE A 157 4.53 -30.60 7.23
CA PHE A 157 4.82 -31.19 8.54
C PHE A 157 6.32 -31.15 8.90
N LEU A 158 7.20 -31.17 7.91
CA LEU A 158 8.67 -31.12 8.07
C LEU A 158 9.19 -29.76 8.54
N HIS A 159 8.43 -28.68 8.32
CA HIS A 159 8.87 -27.30 8.59
C HIS A 159 8.10 -26.62 9.74
N ARG A 160 7.40 -27.39 10.58
CA ARG A 160 6.66 -26.87 11.75
C ARG A 160 7.52 -26.19 12.81
N LYS A 161 8.85 -26.35 12.77
CA LYS A 161 9.82 -25.71 13.69
C LYS A 161 10.78 -24.75 12.97
N THR A 162 10.31 -24.01 11.95
CA THR A 162 11.15 -23.00 11.29
C THR A 162 11.05 -21.65 11.98
N HIS A 163 12.19 -21.00 12.20
CA HIS A 163 12.28 -19.60 12.60
C HIS A 163 12.34 -18.71 11.35
N LEU A 164 11.64 -17.58 11.36
CA LEU A 164 11.74 -16.58 10.32
C LEU A 164 12.87 -15.61 10.65
N TYR A 165 13.89 -15.55 9.79
CA TYR A 165 14.95 -14.55 9.83
C TYR A 165 14.92 -13.72 8.55
N VAL A 166 14.83 -12.39 8.69
CA VAL A 166 14.81 -11.45 7.56
C VAL A 166 15.87 -10.38 7.82
N LYS A 167 16.76 -10.18 6.84
CA LYS A 167 17.81 -9.15 6.88
C LYS A 167 17.77 -8.34 5.60
N VAL A 168 17.76 -7.02 5.73
CA VAL A 168 17.91 -6.10 4.60
C VAL A 168 19.40 -5.87 4.37
N VAL A 169 19.87 -6.13 3.14
CA VAL A 169 21.28 -6.00 2.75
C VAL A 169 21.40 -5.22 1.45
N LYS A 170 22.56 -4.60 1.23
CA LYS A 170 22.85 -3.97 -0.07
C LYS A 170 23.09 -5.05 -1.12
N PHE A 171 22.85 -4.71 -2.38
CA PHE A 171 23.05 -5.63 -3.49
C PHE A 171 24.51 -6.15 -3.56
N THR A 172 25.49 -5.30 -3.27
CA THR A 172 26.92 -5.66 -3.23
C THR A 172 27.24 -6.76 -2.22
N ASP A 173 26.49 -6.80 -1.12
CA ASP A 173 26.76 -7.69 0.01
C ASP A 173 26.01 -9.03 -0.16
N PHE A 174 25.15 -9.14 -1.17
CA PHE A 174 24.27 -10.29 -1.39
C PHE A 174 25.03 -11.55 -1.83
N GLY A 175 26.08 -11.39 -2.64
CA GLY A 175 26.92 -12.52 -3.09
C GLY A 175 27.77 -13.14 -1.99
N GLU A 176 28.18 -12.35 -0.99
CA GLU A 176 28.96 -12.83 0.16
C GLU A 176 28.11 -13.66 1.12
N LEU A 177 26.80 -13.39 1.22
CA LEU A 177 25.86 -14.12 2.06
C LEU A 177 25.53 -15.53 1.54
N ILE A 178 25.57 -15.75 0.22
CA ILE A 178 25.31 -17.07 -0.37
C ILE A 178 26.53 -18.00 -0.22
N LEU A 179 27.73 -17.43 -0.04
CA LEU A 179 29.00 -18.17 0.05
C LEU A 179 29.47 -18.42 1.48
N GLN A 180 28.76 -17.92 2.49
CA GLN A 180 29.04 -18.27 3.88
C GLN A 180 28.16 -19.45 4.28
N PRO A 181 28.68 -20.70 4.29
CA PRO A 181 27.97 -21.79 4.94
C PRO A 181 27.81 -21.42 6.41
N ASP A 182 26.61 -21.64 6.96
CA ASP A 182 26.30 -21.47 8.37
C ASP A 182 27.43 -22.06 9.23
N GLN A 183 28.26 -21.18 9.80
CA GLN A 183 29.10 -21.54 10.93
C GLN A 183 28.17 -21.52 12.14
N GLY A 184 27.70 -22.72 12.48
CA GLY A 184 26.73 -22.92 13.55
C GLY A 184 27.20 -22.42 14.91
N ALA A 185 26.20 -22.06 15.72
CA ALA A 185 26.18 -22.18 17.17
C ALA A 185 24.72 -22.38 17.61
#